data_AF-A0A960FD82-F1
#
_entry.id   AF-A0A960FD82-F1
#
_cell.length_a   1.000
_cell.length_b   1.000
_cell.length_c   1.000
_cell.angle_alpha   90.00
_cell.angle_beta   90.00
_cell.angle_gamma   90.00
#
_symmetry.space_group_name_H-M   'P 1'
#
loop_
_entity.id
_entity.type
_entity.pdbx_description
1 polymer ?
#
loop_
_entity_poly.entity_id
_entity_poly.type
_entity_poly.pdbx_seq_one_letter_code
_entity_poly.pdbx_strand_id
1 'polypeptide(L)'
;MSAPRDLASSRRRTLVGGLVAAAMVLAACGSSDQGVSARRSDGAIQDPDVTVPDQTSPDQTIPDQPDPQDPTVSTNPDSPLEPPEDTTPPPVGEPIIDFGDNHPGQPYDNFLNASFQDLTDWWTEVYPTLYGGAFEPVAGIYAHYPDRTPLPDSCDGPVPYELVEYNAFYTWCGDIIVYDDAQLLPELVSNLGAAAVGVVAAHEYGHAIQQRAGVFDLNLPTVDTEQQADCFAGAW
;
A
#
# COMPACT_ATOMS: atom_id res chain seq x y z
N MET A 1 -60.24 -37.38 56.24
CA MET A 1 -60.10 -37.56 54.78
C MET A 1 -58.70 -38.08 54.51
N SER A 2 -58.62 -39.05 53.60
CA SER A 2 -57.69 -40.18 53.54
C SER A 2 -56.21 -39.88 53.27
N ALA A 3 -55.35 -40.76 53.81
CA ALA A 3 -54.13 -41.24 53.16
C ALA A 3 -54.40 -42.70 52.69
N PRO A 4 -53.49 -43.46 52.04
CA PRO A 4 -52.25 -43.14 51.29
C PRO A 4 -52.21 -43.87 49.91
N ARG A 5 -51.11 -43.77 49.14
CA ARG A 5 -50.42 -44.95 48.55
C ARG A 5 -49.13 -44.60 47.80
N ASP A 6 -48.10 -45.37 48.15
CA ASP A 6 -46.76 -45.50 47.59
C ASP A 6 -46.72 -45.91 46.11
N LEU A 7 -45.54 -45.70 45.49
CA LEU A 7 -44.68 -46.72 44.84
C LEU A 7 -43.63 -45.95 43.99
N ALA A 8 -42.39 -45.80 44.44
CA ALA A 8 -41.29 -46.79 44.42
C ALA A 8 -40.57 -46.94 43.06
N SER A 9 -39.29 -46.54 43.07
CA SER A 9 -38.17 -47.06 42.26
C SER A 9 -38.25 -46.85 40.74
N SER A 10 -37.17 -46.69 39.98
CA SER A 10 -35.84 -47.28 40.13
C SER A 10 -34.82 -46.46 39.33
N ARG A 11 -33.63 -46.33 39.92
CA ARG A 11 -32.36 -46.03 39.24
C ARG A 11 -32.18 -46.88 37.97
N ARG A 12 -31.48 -46.31 36.99
CA ARG A 12 -30.21 -46.91 36.52
C ARG A 12 -29.32 -45.85 35.88
N ARG A 13 -28.16 -45.68 36.51
CA ARG A 13 -26.94 -45.10 35.92
C ARG A 13 -26.50 -46.02 34.79
N THR A 14 -26.11 -45.44 33.67
CA THR A 14 -25.13 -46.07 32.78
C THR A 14 -24.06 -45.05 32.49
N LEU A 15 -22.89 -45.26 33.08
CA LEU A 15 -21.65 -44.66 32.62
C LEU A 15 -21.43 -45.13 31.18
N VAL A 16 -21.22 -44.19 30.26
CA VAL A 16 -20.58 -44.47 28.97
C VAL A 16 -19.32 -43.62 28.94
N GLY A 17 -18.21 -44.32 28.68
CA GLY A 17 -16.86 -43.91 29.01
C GLY A 17 -16.38 -42.65 28.32
N GLY A 18 -15.51 -41.93 29.03
CA GLY A 18 -14.67 -40.91 28.45
C GLY A 18 -13.71 -41.55 27.45
N LEU A 19 -13.93 -41.27 26.17
CA LEU A 19 -12.91 -41.38 25.13
C LEU A 19 -11.92 -40.24 25.37
N VAL A 20 -10.75 -40.57 25.91
CA VAL A 20 -9.57 -39.71 25.83
C VAL A 20 -9.14 -39.74 24.36
N ALA A 21 -9.64 -38.79 23.57
CA ALA A 21 -9.06 -38.48 22.28
C ALA A 21 -7.70 -37.82 22.56
N ALA A 22 -6.62 -38.58 22.34
CA ALA A 22 -5.28 -38.01 22.29
C ALA A 22 -5.21 -37.08 21.07
N ALA A 23 -5.40 -35.78 21.31
CA ALA A 23 -5.13 -34.75 20.32
C ALA A 23 -3.62 -34.74 20.07
N MET A 24 -3.18 -35.24 18.92
CA MET A 24 -1.85 -34.99 18.40
C MET A 24 -1.76 -33.50 18.09
N VAL A 25 -1.22 -32.72 19.03
CA VAL A 25 -0.77 -31.36 18.75
C VAL A 25 0.46 -31.49 17.87
N LEU A 26 0.25 -31.46 16.55
CA LEU A 26 1.31 -31.07 15.62
C LEU A 26 1.60 -29.60 15.93
N ALA A 27 2.65 -29.35 16.71
CA ALA A 27 3.28 -28.06 16.74
C ALA A 27 3.84 -27.79 15.35
N ALA A 28 3.01 -27.21 14.48
CA ALA A 28 3.52 -26.43 13.38
C ALA A 28 4.17 -25.21 14.01
N CYS A 29 5.48 -25.31 14.29
CA CYS A 29 6.30 -24.12 14.37
C CYS A 29 6.26 -23.52 12.96
N GLY A 30 5.27 -22.66 12.71
CA GLY A 30 5.40 -21.66 11.67
C GLY A 30 6.60 -20.82 12.06
N SER A 31 7.71 -21.03 11.36
CA SER A 31 8.86 -20.13 11.40
C SER A 31 8.33 -18.74 11.10
N SER A 32 8.29 -17.89 12.11
CA SER A 32 8.04 -16.46 11.98
C SER A 32 9.33 -15.79 11.50
N ASP A 33 9.96 -16.35 10.47
CA ASP A 33 10.93 -15.62 9.67
C ASP A 33 10.12 -14.81 8.66
N GLN A 34 9.54 -13.70 9.14
CA GLN A 34 9.33 -12.57 8.25
C GLN A 34 10.73 -12.09 7.89
N GLY A 35 11.16 -12.45 6.68
CA GLY A 35 12.51 -12.27 6.15
C GLY A 35 12.91 -10.83 5.89
N VAL A 36 12.62 -9.91 6.80
CA VAL A 36 13.15 -8.54 6.80
C VAL A 36 13.46 -8.11 8.22
N SER A 37 14.74 -7.90 8.51
CA SER A 37 15.16 -7.17 9.69
C SER A 37 15.61 -5.78 9.25
N ALA A 38 14.88 -4.74 9.63
CA ALA A 38 15.32 -3.37 9.41
C ALA A 38 16.41 -3.03 10.42
N ARG A 39 17.65 -2.85 9.97
CA ARG A 39 18.77 -2.38 10.79
C ARG A 39 18.95 -0.89 10.54
N ARG A 40 18.93 -0.09 11.61
CA ARG A 40 19.31 1.33 11.56
C ARG A 40 20.76 1.43 11.06
N SER A 41 21.00 2.32 10.09
CA SER A 41 22.32 2.48 9.45
C SER A 41 23.48 2.70 10.43
N ASP A 42 23.18 3.26 11.60
CA ASP A 42 24.16 3.59 12.64
C ASP A 42 24.76 2.34 13.35
N GLY A 43 24.17 1.16 13.17
CA GLY A 43 24.56 -0.07 13.89
C GLY A 43 25.62 -0.94 13.21
N ALA A 44 26.03 -0.62 11.98
CA ALA A 44 26.85 -1.52 11.16
C ALA A 44 28.35 -1.54 11.50
N ILE A 45 28.85 -0.66 12.38
CA ILE A 45 30.30 -0.48 12.58
C ILE A 45 30.86 -1.22 13.82
N GLN A 46 30.04 -1.89 14.62
CA GLN A 46 30.49 -2.48 15.89
C GLN A 46 30.26 -4.00 16.04
N ASP A 47 30.36 -4.77 14.96
CA ASP A 47 30.42 -6.24 15.09
C ASP A 47 31.83 -6.77 14.75
N PRO A 48 32.67 -7.08 15.77
CA PRO A 48 34.02 -7.60 15.56
C PRO A 48 34.07 -9.06 15.08
N ASP A 49 32.93 -9.74 14.90
CA ASP A 49 32.87 -11.17 14.54
C ASP A 49 32.47 -11.44 13.07
N VAL A 50 32.37 -10.40 12.23
CA VAL A 50 32.14 -10.59 10.78
C VAL A 50 33.47 -10.88 10.07
N THR A 51 33.87 -12.14 10.06
CA THR A 51 34.85 -12.63 9.07
C THR A 51 34.14 -12.85 7.73
N VAL A 52 34.51 -12.05 6.72
CA VAL A 52 34.05 -12.22 5.33
C VAL A 52 34.52 -13.59 4.80
N PRO A 53 33.62 -14.51 4.40
CA PRO A 53 34.03 -15.77 3.79
C PRO A 53 34.58 -15.54 2.38
N ASP A 54 35.65 -16.28 2.07
CA ASP A 54 36.31 -16.35 0.76
C ASP A 54 35.33 -16.73 -0.37
N GLN A 55 35.33 -15.96 -1.45
CA GLN A 55 34.40 -16.12 -2.56
C GLN A 55 34.88 -17.22 -3.52
N THR A 56 34.46 -18.45 -3.26
CA THR A 56 34.33 -19.47 -4.30
C THR A 56 32.84 -19.78 -4.50
N SER A 57 32.16 -18.97 -5.31
CA SER A 57 30.75 -19.15 -5.69
C SER A 57 30.55 -20.35 -6.63
N PRO A 58 29.49 -21.17 -6.45
CA PRO A 58 28.85 -21.85 -7.55
C PRO A 58 27.86 -20.90 -8.25
N ASP A 59 28.05 -20.73 -9.55
CA ASP A 59 27.12 -20.27 -10.60
C ASP A 59 26.12 -19.16 -10.20
N GLN A 60 26.60 -17.91 -10.25
CA GLN A 60 25.70 -16.76 -10.43
C GLN A 60 25.40 -16.62 -11.92
N THR A 61 24.29 -17.21 -12.36
CA THR A 61 23.64 -16.79 -13.60
C THR A 61 23.15 -15.36 -13.38
N ILE A 62 23.93 -14.40 -13.87
CA ILE A 62 23.49 -13.02 -14.05
C ILE A 62 22.24 -13.08 -14.95
N PRO A 63 21.07 -12.52 -14.54
CA PRO A 63 19.94 -12.35 -15.44
C PRO A 63 20.40 -11.61 -16.69
N ASP A 64 20.04 -12.10 -17.88
CA ASP A 64 20.42 -11.50 -19.16
C ASP A 64 20.23 -9.97 -19.10
N GLN A 65 21.23 -9.23 -19.60
CA GLN A 65 21.13 -7.78 -19.73
C GLN A 65 19.82 -7.44 -20.46
N PRO A 66 19.02 -6.48 -19.95
CA PRO A 66 17.79 -6.07 -20.61
C PRO A 66 18.08 -5.65 -22.06
N ASP A 67 17.15 -5.99 -22.96
CA ASP A 67 17.27 -5.72 -24.39
C ASP A 67 17.46 -4.20 -24.61
N PRO A 68 18.54 -3.74 -25.27
CA PRO A 68 18.72 -2.34 -25.61
C PRO A 68 17.62 -1.75 -26.50
N GLN A 69 16.73 -2.60 -27.03
CA GLN A 69 15.59 -2.21 -27.87
C GLN A 69 14.27 -2.13 -27.08
N ASP A 70 14.29 -2.37 -25.77
CA ASP A 70 13.14 -2.15 -24.89
C ASP A 70 12.89 -0.63 -24.73
N PRO A 71 11.75 -0.10 -25.23
CA PRO A 71 11.46 1.33 -25.17
C PRO A 71 11.20 1.84 -23.74
N THR A 72 11.18 0.98 -22.72
CA THR A 72 10.85 1.34 -21.34
C THR A 72 12.05 1.64 -20.43
N VAL A 73 13.29 1.44 -20.92
CA VAL A 73 14.51 1.69 -20.14
C VAL A 73 15.28 2.88 -20.72
N SER A 74 15.67 3.84 -19.87
CA SER A 74 16.65 4.86 -20.25
C SER A 74 17.97 4.17 -20.62
N THR A 75 18.20 3.99 -21.92
CA THR A 75 19.34 3.24 -22.48
C THR A 75 20.59 4.10 -22.67
N ASN A 76 20.69 5.26 -22.02
CA ASN A 76 21.92 6.06 -22.06
C ASN A 76 22.84 5.68 -20.89
N PRO A 77 23.82 4.77 -21.07
CA PRO A 77 24.79 4.44 -20.02
C PRO A 77 25.64 5.65 -19.59
N ASP A 78 25.66 6.73 -20.38
CA ASP A 78 26.36 7.97 -20.05
C ASP A 78 25.50 8.96 -19.22
N SER A 79 24.20 8.70 -19.01
CA SER A 79 23.32 9.53 -18.19
C SER A 79 22.24 8.69 -17.47
N PRO A 80 22.64 7.80 -16.55
CA PRO A 80 21.73 6.89 -15.84
C PRO A 80 20.76 7.58 -14.85
N LEU A 81 20.90 8.90 -14.66
CA LEU A 81 20.02 9.71 -13.82
C LEU A 81 19.11 10.63 -14.64
N GLU A 82 19.23 10.64 -15.97
CA GLU A 82 18.30 11.40 -16.80
C GLU A 82 16.94 10.68 -16.81
N PRO A 83 15.86 11.36 -16.39
CA PRO A 83 14.57 10.72 -16.35
C PRO A 83 14.09 10.36 -17.76
N PRO A 84 13.53 9.15 -17.96
CA PRO A 84 12.99 8.77 -19.26
C PRO A 84 11.80 9.67 -19.63
N GLU A 85 11.59 9.86 -20.94
CA GLU A 85 10.38 10.50 -21.45
C GLU A 85 9.16 9.63 -21.12
N ASP A 86 8.11 10.25 -20.60
CA ASP A 86 6.83 9.58 -20.39
C ASP A 86 6.12 9.35 -21.72
N THR A 87 5.88 8.08 -22.05
CA THR A 87 5.17 7.65 -23.26
C THR A 87 3.80 7.05 -22.97
N THR A 88 3.30 7.22 -21.74
CA THR A 88 2.03 6.63 -21.30
C THR A 88 0.88 7.15 -22.17
N PRO A 89 0.12 6.25 -22.83
CA PRO A 89 -0.99 6.66 -23.67
C PRO A 89 -2.12 7.24 -22.80
N PRO A 90 -3.02 8.06 -23.39
CA PRO A 90 -4.22 8.51 -22.70
C PRO A 90 -5.06 7.33 -22.16
N PRO A 91 -5.77 7.52 -21.04
CA PRO A 91 -6.59 6.46 -20.46
C PRO A 91 -7.68 5.98 -21.42
N VAL A 92 -8.01 4.69 -21.33
CA VAL A 92 -9.15 4.11 -22.04
C VAL A 92 -10.41 4.34 -21.21
N GLY A 93 -11.22 5.31 -21.61
CA GLY A 93 -12.43 5.70 -20.90
C GLY A 93 -12.26 7.02 -20.15
N GLU A 94 -13.10 7.22 -19.13
CA GLU A 94 -12.99 8.39 -18.26
C GLU A 94 -11.77 8.22 -17.32
N PRO A 95 -10.99 9.28 -17.07
CA PRO A 95 -9.90 9.24 -16.10
C PRO A 95 -10.45 8.96 -14.69
N ILE A 96 -9.63 8.30 -13.87
CA ILE A 96 -9.92 8.11 -12.43
C ILE A 96 -9.64 9.39 -11.64
N ILE A 97 -8.74 10.24 -12.16
CA ILE A 97 -8.44 11.56 -11.60
C ILE A 97 -9.51 12.56 -12.06
N ASP A 98 -10.10 13.28 -11.12
CA ASP A 98 -10.85 14.49 -11.40
C ASP A 98 -9.93 15.72 -11.48
N PHE A 99 -9.65 16.12 -12.71
CA PHE A 99 -8.83 17.29 -13.04
C PHE A 99 -9.55 18.63 -12.84
N GLY A 100 -10.86 18.64 -12.62
CA GLY A 100 -11.68 19.85 -12.60
C GLY A 100 -11.78 20.54 -13.96
N ASP A 101 -12.50 21.66 -14.00
CA ASP A 101 -12.75 22.45 -15.20
C ASP A 101 -11.50 23.27 -15.60
N ASN A 102 -11.22 23.33 -16.90
CA ASN A 102 -10.14 24.14 -17.49
C ASN A 102 -8.74 23.83 -16.93
N HIS A 103 -8.50 22.58 -16.52
CA HIS A 103 -7.18 22.11 -16.12
C HIS A 103 -6.12 22.45 -17.18
N PRO A 104 -4.95 23.03 -16.79
CA PRO A 104 -3.92 23.46 -17.73
C PRO A 104 -3.23 22.30 -18.48
N GLY A 105 -3.41 21.05 -18.06
CA GLY A 105 -2.73 19.88 -18.61
C GLY A 105 -1.28 19.79 -18.14
N GLN A 106 -0.85 18.59 -17.75
CA GLN A 106 0.53 18.28 -17.36
C GLN A 106 1.09 17.12 -18.19
N PRO A 107 2.40 17.10 -18.46
CA PRO A 107 3.00 16.05 -19.28
C PRO A 107 2.92 14.66 -18.64
N TYR A 108 2.66 14.58 -17.33
CA TYR A 108 2.56 13.34 -16.56
C TYR A 108 1.11 12.91 -16.27
N ASP A 109 0.08 13.62 -16.75
CA ASP A 109 -1.33 13.33 -16.42
C ASP A 109 -1.70 11.88 -16.74
N ASN A 110 -1.29 11.40 -17.91
CA ASN A 110 -1.59 10.04 -18.36
C ASN A 110 -0.91 9.00 -17.47
N PHE A 111 0.38 9.21 -17.15
CA PHE A 111 1.13 8.33 -16.26
C PHE A 111 0.54 8.29 -14.86
N LEU A 112 0.21 9.44 -14.29
CA LEU A 112 -0.36 9.53 -12.95
C LEU A 112 -1.75 8.87 -12.91
N ASN A 113 -2.58 9.10 -13.92
CA ASN A 113 -3.89 8.44 -14.03
C ASN A 113 -3.74 6.92 -14.17
N ALA A 114 -2.81 6.45 -15.00
CA ALA A 114 -2.51 5.02 -15.12
C ALA A 114 -1.98 4.42 -13.81
N SER A 115 -1.15 5.17 -13.07
CA SER A 115 -0.63 4.76 -11.77
C SER A 115 -1.75 4.57 -10.74
N PHE A 116 -2.68 5.52 -10.64
CA PHE A 116 -3.83 5.38 -9.74
C PHE A 116 -4.78 4.24 -10.15
N GLN A 117 -4.96 4.02 -11.46
CA GLN A 117 -5.71 2.87 -11.95
C GLN A 117 -5.04 1.55 -11.54
N ASP A 118 -3.73 1.42 -11.75
CA ASP A 118 -2.98 0.21 -11.41
C ASP A 118 -2.93 -0.03 -9.90
N LEU A 119 -2.73 1.02 -9.08
CA LEU A 119 -2.86 0.96 -7.63
C LEU A 119 -4.24 0.44 -7.19
N THR A 120 -5.30 0.94 -7.82
CA THR A 120 -6.68 0.52 -7.52
C THR A 120 -6.89 -0.95 -7.87
N ASP A 121 -6.43 -1.39 -9.04
CA ASP A 121 -6.57 -2.77 -9.51
C ASP A 121 -5.74 -3.73 -8.65
N TRP A 122 -4.48 -3.38 -8.37
CA TRP A 122 -3.58 -4.18 -7.55
C TRP A 122 -4.11 -4.36 -6.13
N TRP A 123 -4.55 -3.29 -5.47
CA TRP A 123 -5.13 -3.40 -4.13
C TRP A 123 -6.48 -4.12 -4.13
N THR A 124 -7.27 -4.02 -5.20
CA THR A 124 -8.49 -4.82 -5.37
C THR A 124 -8.18 -6.32 -5.35
N GLU A 125 -7.07 -6.74 -5.96
CA GLU A 125 -6.62 -8.13 -5.97
C GLU A 125 -5.96 -8.55 -4.64
N VAL A 126 -5.06 -7.74 -4.11
CA VAL A 126 -4.17 -8.12 -3.00
C VAL A 126 -4.81 -7.96 -1.63
N TYR A 127 -5.59 -6.90 -1.43
CA TYR A 127 -6.14 -6.54 -0.12
C TYR A 127 -6.98 -7.67 0.54
N PRO A 128 -7.89 -8.38 -0.17
CA PRO A 128 -8.67 -9.45 0.43
C PRO A 128 -7.84 -10.59 1.01
N THR A 129 -6.68 -10.86 0.41
CA THR A 129 -5.77 -11.91 0.86
C THR A 129 -4.99 -11.50 2.12
N LEU A 130 -4.57 -10.23 2.19
CA LEU A 130 -3.74 -9.72 3.29
C LEU A 130 -4.56 -9.32 4.52
N TYR A 131 -5.69 -8.64 4.31
CA TYR A 131 -6.47 -8.00 5.38
C TYR A 131 -7.87 -8.59 5.53
N GLY A 132 -8.33 -9.38 4.57
CA GLY A 132 -9.69 -9.90 4.53
C GLY A 132 -10.71 -8.85 4.08
N GLY A 133 -11.90 -9.31 3.70
CA GLY A 133 -12.94 -8.43 3.12
C GLY A 133 -12.65 -8.04 1.68
N ALA A 134 -13.59 -7.32 1.05
CA ALA A 134 -13.36 -6.71 -0.25
C ALA A 134 -12.61 -5.39 -0.08
N PHE A 135 -11.76 -5.05 -1.04
CA PHE A 135 -11.20 -3.70 -1.14
C PHE A 135 -12.27 -2.73 -1.63
N GLU A 136 -12.34 -1.56 -1.03
CA GLU A 136 -13.14 -0.44 -1.53
C GLU A 136 -12.16 0.62 -2.05
N PRO A 137 -12.18 1.06 -3.30
CA PRO A 137 -11.32 2.15 -3.77
C PRO A 137 -11.56 3.46 -3.02
N VAL A 138 -10.62 4.41 -3.11
CA VAL A 138 -10.85 5.78 -2.59
C VAL A 138 -12.07 6.42 -3.28
N ALA A 139 -12.78 7.27 -2.56
CA ALA A 139 -13.98 7.92 -3.07
C ALA A 139 -13.70 8.96 -4.17
N GLY A 140 -12.47 9.50 -4.22
CA GLY A 140 -12.06 10.43 -5.27
C GLY A 140 -10.57 10.75 -5.24
N ILE A 141 -10.04 11.14 -6.40
CA ILE A 141 -8.65 11.54 -6.61
C ILE A 141 -8.69 12.84 -7.38
N TYR A 142 -8.03 13.87 -6.86
CA TYR A 142 -8.22 15.24 -7.35
C TYR A 142 -6.89 15.93 -7.63
N ALA A 143 -6.71 16.38 -8.88
CA ALA A 143 -5.67 17.34 -9.21
C ALA A 143 -6.07 18.72 -8.67
N HIS A 144 -5.18 19.40 -7.93
CA HIS A 144 -5.46 20.72 -7.41
C HIS A 144 -4.44 21.77 -7.86
N TYR A 145 -4.94 22.93 -8.26
CA TYR A 145 -4.18 24.10 -8.71
C TYR A 145 -4.94 25.39 -8.30
N PRO A 146 -4.32 26.58 -8.33
CA PRO A 146 -4.92 27.81 -7.79
C PRO A 146 -6.31 28.16 -8.33
N ASP A 147 -6.55 27.93 -9.63
CA ASP A 147 -7.80 28.31 -10.31
C ASP A 147 -8.78 27.12 -10.49
N ARG A 148 -8.54 26.00 -9.79
CA ARG A 148 -9.36 24.79 -9.90
C ARG A 148 -10.82 25.06 -9.53
N THR A 149 -11.75 24.63 -10.38
CA THR A 149 -13.19 24.60 -10.09
C THR A 149 -13.84 23.32 -10.63
N PRO A 150 -14.79 22.68 -9.92
CA PRO A 150 -15.09 22.90 -8.50
C PRO A 150 -13.85 22.60 -7.61
N LEU A 151 -13.89 22.97 -6.33
CA LEU A 151 -12.86 22.53 -5.38
C LEU A 151 -13.10 21.08 -4.96
N PRO A 152 -12.06 20.30 -4.57
CA PRO A 152 -12.28 18.98 -4.00
C PRO A 152 -13.05 19.15 -2.69
N ASP A 153 -14.00 18.27 -2.41
CA ASP A 153 -14.82 18.37 -1.21
C ASP A 153 -14.47 17.23 -0.26
N SER A 154 -14.00 17.60 0.93
CA SER A 154 -13.82 16.67 2.04
C SER A 154 -15.08 16.66 2.92
N CYS A 155 -15.09 15.87 3.99
CA CYS A 155 -16.20 15.95 4.95
C CYS A 155 -16.24 17.30 5.72
N ASP A 156 -15.11 18.00 5.80
CA ASP A 156 -14.96 19.31 6.46
C ASP A 156 -15.26 20.48 5.50
N GLY A 157 -15.69 20.15 4.28
CA GLY A 157 -15.99 21.08 3.21
C GLY A 157 -14.89 21.17 2.15
N PRO A 158 -14.97 22.21 1.29
CA PRO A 158 -14.05 22.40 0.18
C PRO A 158 -12.61 22.52 0.65
N VAL A 159 -11.72 21.77 0.01
CA VAL A 159 -10.26 21.86 0.20
C VAL A 159 -9.77 23.11 -0.54
N PRO A 160 -9.27 24.15 0.16
CA PRO A 160 -8.65 25.29 -0.49
C PRO A 160 -7.22 24.96 -0.93
N TYR A 161 -6.74 25.62 -1.98
CA TYR A 161 -5.43 25.31 -2.58
C TYR A 161 -4.27 25.46 -1.59
N GLU A 162 -4.34 26.40 -0.65
CA GLU A 162 -3.26 26.66 0.32
C GLU A 162 -2.98 25.49 1.27
N LEU A 163 -3.88 24.50 1.37
CA LEU A 163 -3.62 23.27 2.13
C LEU A 163 -2.82 22.23 1.33
N VAL A 164 -2.88 22.30 0.01
CA VAL A 164 -2.23 21.33 -0.87
C VAL A 164 -1.01 21.92 -1.58
N GLU A 165 -0.86 23.25 -1.68
CA GLU A 165 0.34 23.88 -2.25
C GLU A 165 1.64 23.29 -1.66
N TYR A 166 2.52 22.77 -2.53
CA TYR A 166 3.73 22.01 -2.17
C TYR A 166 3.47 20.71 -1.37
N ASN A 167 2.30 20.11 -1.52
CA ASN A 167 1.88 18.93 -0.76
C ASN A 167 1.02 17.97 -1.61
N ALA A 168 0.90 16.75 -1.12
CA ALA A 168 -0.14 15.80 -1.48
C ALA A 168 -0.65 15.17 -0.18
N PHE A 169 -1.91 14.77 -0.14
CA PHE A 169 -2.44 14.10 1.03
C PHE A 169 -3.67 13.25 0.72
N TYR A 170 -3.81 12.19 1.50
CA TYR A 170 -5.06 11.49 1.73
C TYR A 170 -5.84 12.09 2.90
N THR A 171 -7.15 12.28 2.75
CA THR A 171 -8.04 12.60 3.87
C THR A 171 -8.83 11.36 4.29
N TRP A 172 -8.71 10.96 5.56
CA TRP A 172 -9.62 9.96 6.11
C TRP A 172 -11.08 10.41 5.97
N CYS A 173 -11.33 11.66 6.34
CA CYS A 173 -12.67 12.21 6.32
C CYS A 173 -13.04 12.73 4.92
N GLY A 174 -13.72 11.88 4.14
CA GLY A 174 -14.00 12.09 2.72
C GLY A 174 -13.47 10.96 1.86
N ASP A 175 -12.43 10.25 2.32
CA ASP A 175 -11.76 9.16 1.59
C ASP A 175 -11.26 9.62 0.22
N ILE A 176 -10.63 10.80 0.17
CA ILE A 176 -10.12 11.41 -1.06
C ILE A 176 -8.61 11.61 -1.02
N ILE A 177 -7.99 11.59 -2.19
CA ILE A 177 -6.59 11.99 -2.39
C ILE A 177 -6.59 13.33 -3.13
N VAL A 178 -5.80 14.28 -2.64
CA VAL A 178 -5.62 15.58 -3.27
C VAL A 178 -4.13 15.86 -3.41
N TYR A 179 -3.70 16.29 -4.60
CA TYR A 179 -2.30 16.58 -4.87
C TYR A 179 -2.13 17.93 -5.55
N ASP A 180 -0.99 18.59 -5.30
CA ASP A 180 -0.65 19.85 -5.95
C ASP A 180 -0.08 19.62 -7.34
N ASP A 181 -0.92 19.93 -8.30
CA ASP A 181 -0.67 19.81 -9.72
C ASP A 181 -0.09 21.09 -10.34
N ALA A 182 0.21 22.11 -9.53
CA ALA A 182 0.77 23.37 -9.99
C ALA A 182 2.22 23.59 -9.54
N GLN A 183 2.65 23.11 -8.36
CA GLN A 183 4.03 23.25 -7.88
C GLN A 183 4.71 21.91 -7.58
N LEU A 184 4.19 21.13 -6.62
CA LEU A 184 4.86 19.92 -6.11
C LEU A 184 5.16 18.90 -7.22
N LEU A 185 4.12 18.39 -7.88
CA LEU A 185 4.29 17.31 -8.86
C LEU A 185 5.09 17.78 -10.09
N PRO A 186 4.86 18.98 -10.67
CA PRO A 186 5.71 19.49 -11.75
C PRO A 186 7.20 19.58 -11.39
N GLU A 187 7.52 20.01 -10.16
CA GLU A 187 8.91 20.06 -9.69
C GLU A 187 9.52 18.65 -9.57
N LEU A 188 8.77 17.70 -9.01
CA LEU A 188 9.22 16.30 -8.92
C LEU A 188 9.47 15.69 -10.29
N VAL A 189 8.55 15.88 -11.25
CA VAL A 189 8.74 15.36 -12.62
C VAL A 189 9.93 16.01 -13.31
N SER A 190 10.11 17.31 -13.14
CA SER A 190 11.28 18.02 -13.71
C SER A 190 12.61 17.48 -13.18
N ASN A 191 12.65 17.00 -11.93
CA ASN A 191 13.87 16.57 -11.27
C ASN A 191 14.12 15.06 -11.37
N LEU A 192 13.06 14.26 -11.38
CA LEU A 192 13.10 12.80 -11.18
C LEU A 192 12.30 12.00 -12.21
N GLY A 193 11.52 12.67 -13.08
CA GLY A 193 10.65 12.05 -14.07
C GLY A 193 9.27 11.63 -13.56
N ALA A 194 8.43 11.13 -14.46
CA ALA A 194 7.04 10.77 -14.17
C ALA A 194 6.92 9.68 -13.09
N ALA A 195 7.86 8.75 -13.01
CA ALA A 195 7.84 7.70 -11.98
C ALA A 195 7.80 8.26 -10.54
N ALA A 196 8.37 9.44 -10.31
CA ALA A 196 8.34 10.07 -8.98
C ALA A 196 6.92 10.41 -8.52
N VAL A 197 6.03 10.84 -9.43
CA VAL A 197 4.64 11.13 -9.07
C VAL A 197 3.82 9.86 -8.84
N GLY A 198 4.21 8.74 -9.45
CA GLY A 198 3.64 7.43 -9.15
C GLY A 198 3.96 6.99 -7.71
N VAL A 199 5.19 7.25 -7.23
CA VAL A 199 5.56 6.96 -5.83
C VAL A 199 4.76 7.83 -4.85
N VAL A 200 4.59 9.12 -5.14
CA VAL A 200 3.72 10.00 -4.34
C VAL A 200 2.29 9.48 -4.32
N ALA A 201 1.73 9.14 -5.48
CA ALA A 201 0.40 8.55 -5.59
C ALA A 201 0.25 7.30 -4.73
N ALA A 202 1.23 6.38 -4.79
CA ALA A 202 1.21 5.13 -4.05
C ALA A 202 1.36 5.34 -2.53
N HIS A 203 2.13 6.35 -2.10
CA HIS A 203 2.23 6.77 -0.70
C HIS A 203 0.85 7.23 -0.18
N GLU A 204 0.20 8.17 -0.88
CA GLU A 204 -1.12 8.66 -0.47
C GLU A 204 -2.19 7.57 -0.50
N TYR A 205 -2.14 6.69 -1.50
CA TYR A 205 -3.00 5.52 -1.56
C TYR A 205 -2.73 4.57 -0.39
N GLY A 206 -1.48 4.48 0.07
CA GLY A 206 -1.07 3.76 1.26
C GLY A 206 -1.84 4.17 2.51
N HIS A 207 -2.11 5.45 2.71
CA HIS A 207 -2.97 5.92 3.81
C HIS A 207 -4.42 5.42 3.67
N ALA A 208 -4.94 5.31 2.45
CA ALA A 208 -6.25 4.71 2.21
C ALA A 208 -6.28 3.23 2.62
N ILE A 209 -5.18 2.49 2.38
CA ILE A 209 -5.03 1.09 2.82
C ILE A 209 -4.96 1.02 4.34
N GLN A 210 -4.20 1.90 4.98
CA GLN A 210 -4.10 1.99 6.44
C GLN A 210 -5.46 2.17 7.09
N GLN A 211 -6.28 3.05 6.55
CA GLN A 211 -7.65 3.25 7.02
C GLN A 211 -8.47 1.97 6.93
N ARG A 212 -8.45 1.29 5.78
CA ARG A 212 -9.24 0.07 5.57
C ARG A 212 -8.76 -1.06 6.47
N ALA A 213 -7.45 -1.16 6.69
CA ALA A 213 -6.81 -2.15 7.55
C ALA A 213 -6.93 -1.83 9.05
N GLY A 214 -7.55 -0.71 9.43
CA GLY A 214 -7.72 -0.30 10.82
C GLY A 214 -6.44 0.15 11.50
N VAL A 215 -5.40 0.54 10.73
CA VAL A 215 -4.11 0.97 11.27
C VAL A 215 -4.24 2.25 12.09
N PHE A 216 -5.11 3.18 11.66
CA PHE A 216 -5.34 4.45 12.38
C PHE A 216 -6.03 4.25 13.74
N ASP A 217 -6.67 3.10 13.99
CA ASP A 217 -7.26 2.76 15.29
C ASP A 217 -6.20 2.29 16.32
N LEU A 218 -4.98 1.99 15.86
CA LEU A 218 -3.90 1.47 16.71
C LEU A 218 -3.12 2.55 17.46
N ASN A 219 -3.36 3.84 17.16
CA ASN A 219 -2.68 4.98 17.77
C ASN A 219 -1.14 4.83 17.76
N LEU A 220 -0.61 4.43 16.61
CA LEU A 220 0.83 4.31 16.37
C LEU A 220 1.48 5.69 16.26
N PRO A 221 2.79 5.81 16.55
CA PRO A 221 3.57 6.99 16.20
C PRO A 221 3.43 7.33 14.71
N THR A 222 3.31 8.62 14.37
CA THR A 222 3.20 9.08 12.97
C THR A 222 4.33 8.55 12.09
N VAL A 223 5.56 8.50 12.59
CA VAL A 223 6.69 7.92 11.85
C VAL A 223 6.44 6.48 11.41
N ASP A 224 5.74 5.67 12.20
CA ASP A 224 5.46 4.28 11.85
C ASP A 224 4.37 4.18 10.77
N THR A 225 3.36 5.07 10.81
CA THR A 225 2.32 5.12 9.76
C THR A 225 2.87 5.68 8.46
N GLU A 226 3.68 6.73 8.49
CA GLU A 226 4.34 7.26 7.28
C GLU A 226 5.28 6.23 6.66
N GLN A 227 6.14 5.57 7.46
CA GLN A 227 7.01 4.53 6.91
C GLN A 227 6.26 3.32 6.36
N GLN A 228 5.08 3.00 6.89
CA GLN A 228 4.26 1.95 6.32
C GLN A 228 3.62 2.39 4.99
N ALA A 229 3.21 3.65 4.84
CA ALA A 229 2.75 4.19 3.56
C ALA A 229 3.87 4.10 2.50
N ASP A 230 5.11 4.43 2.87
CA ASP A 230 6.27 4.24 1.98
C ASP A 230 6.51 2.76 1.62
N CYS A 231 6.29 1.85 2.57
CA CYS A 231 6.41 0.41 2.31
C CYS A 231 5.33 -0.09 1.36
N PHE A 232 4.11 0.45 1.42
CA PHE A 232 3.06 0.17 0.43
C PHE A 232 3.42 0.74 -0.93
N ALA A 233 3.97 1.96 -0.98
CA ALA A 233 4.45 2.57 -2.21
C ALA A 233 5.55 1.75 -2.90
N GLY A 234 6.43 1.11 -2.14
CA GLY A 234 7.48 0.25 -2.69
C GLY A 234 7.08 -1.21 -2.95
N ALA A 235 5.90 -1.64 -2.50
CA ALA A 235 5.39 -2.99 -2.73
C ALA A 235 4.56 -3.11 -4.03
N TRP A 236 3.96 -2.00 -4.43
CA TRP A 236 3.40 -1.78 -5.77
C TRP A 236 4.54 -1.48 -6.75
#